data_AF-A0A7S0B3I2-F1
#
_entry.id   AF-A0A7S0B3I2-F1
#
_cell.length_a   1.000
_cell.length_b   1.000
_cell.length_c   1.000
_cell.angle_alpha   90.00
_cell.angle_beta   90.00
_cell.angle_gamma   90.00
#
_symmetry.space_group_name_H-M   'P 1'
#
loop_
_entity.id
_entity.type
_entity.pdbx_description
1 polymer ?
#
loop_
_entity_poly.entity_id
_entity_poly.type
_entity_poly.pdbx_seq_one_letter_code
_entity_poly.pdbx_strand_id
1 'polypeptide(L)'
;GGTVNLKHVSLVHNGDDSLDLDQGYTGNIQFVFIALDVHDDETDTAMEISNGDEANSNLEPRTTPVISHVTIYGPSPTECRDGHKHRHLVNMKHGGAGYFANFLAAFSPKFMNTEGVTPPM
;
A
#
# COMPACT_ATOMS: atom_id res chain seq x y z
N GLY A 1 4.40 -1.25 12.28
CA GLY A 1 3.82 -0.47 13.39
C GLY A 1 4.62 0.78 13.77
N GLY A 2 4.03 1.71 14.54
CA GLY A 2 4.71 2.90 15.10
C GLY A 2 4.16 4.27 14.67
N THR A 3 4.86 5.36 15.02
CA THR A 3 4.40 6.76 14.80
C THR A 3 5.40 7.63 14.03
N VAL A 4 6.43 7.02 13.44
CA VAL A 4 7.48 7.75 12.72
C VAL A 4 6.89 8.47 11.51
N ASN A 5 7.20 9.75 11.34
CA ASN A 5 6.81 10.51 10.15
C ASN A 5 7.90 10.40 9.07
N LEU A 6 7.48 10.29 7.80
CA LEU A 6 8.37 10.18 6.65
C LEU A 6 8.09 11.30 5.64
N LYS A 7 9.14 11.82 5.02
CA LYS A 7 9.05 12.84 3.97
C LYS A 7 10.09 12.58 2.89
N HIS A 8 9.70 12.71 1.61
CA HIS A 8 10.57 12.45 0.46
C HIS A 8 11.06 11.00 0.42
N VAL A 9 10.11 10.09 0.20
CA VAL A 9 10.35 8.65 0.16
C VAL A 9 10.37 8.19 -1.29
N SER A 10 11.36 7.38 -1.66
CA SER A 10 11.44 6.72 -2.97
C SER A 10 11.62 5.22 -2.77
N LEU A 11 10.71 4.44 -3.34
CA LEU A 11 10.66 2.99 -3.27
C LEU A 11 10.66 2.47 -4.71
N VAL A 12 11.73 1.79 -5.11
CA VAL A 12 11.98 1.47 -6.52
C VAL A 12 12.40 0.02 -6.61
N HIS A 13 11.60 -0.76 -7.34
CA HIS A 13 11.83 -2.18 -7.60
C HIS A 13 11.98 -3.01 -6.32
N ASN A 14 11.13 -2.73 -5.33
CA ASN A 14 10.97 -3.57 -4.16
C ASN A 14 10.30 -4.90 -4.58
N GLY A 15 10.86 -6.02 -4.14
CA GLY A 15 10.38 -7.36 -4.46
C GLY A 15 9.23 -7.86 -3.58
N ASP A 16 8.55 -7.02 -2.82
CA ASP A 16 7.30 -7.37 -2.10
C ASP A 16 6.43 -6.10 -2.12
N ASP A 17 5.58 -5.87 -1.13
CA ASP A 17 4.93 -4.58 -0.93
C ASP A 17 5.96 -3.45 -0.77
N SER A 18 5.86 -2.39 -1.59
CA SER A 18 6.83 -1.30 -1.56
C SER A 18 6.73 -0.46 -0.30
N LEU A 19 5.52 -0.03 0.06
CA LEU A 19 5.23 0.62 1.33
C LEU A 19 4.27 -0.27 2.14
N ASP A 20 4.85 -1.07 3.03
CA ASP A 20 4.13 -1.92 3.96
C ASP A 20 3.92 -1.18 5.30
N LEU A 21 2.65 -1.02 5.69
CA LEU A 21 2.24 -0.39 6.93
C LEU A 21 1.32 -1.35 7.70
N ASP A 22 1.81 -1.78 8.86
CA ASP A 22 1.13 -2.77 9.69
C ASP A 22 1.13 -2.41 11.18
N GLN A 23 0.56 -3.30 12.01
CA GLN A 23 0.76 -3.34 13.46
C GLN A 23 0.58 -1.98 14.15
N GLY A 24 -0.51 -1.28 13.81
CA GLY A 24 -0.88 -0.03 14.45
C GLY A 24 -0.06 1.19 14.04
N TYR A 25 0.45 1.22 12.81
CA TYR A 25 1.14 2.40 12.32
C TYR A 25 0.18 3.59 12.14
N THR A 26 0.53 4.75 12.70
CA THR A 26 -0.29 5.98 12.72
C THR A 26 0.50 7.24 12.36
N GLY A 27 1.64 7.09 11.69
CA GLY A 27 2.47 8.21 11.24
C GLY A 27 1.94 8.95 10.02
N ASN A 28 2.59 10.08 9.70
CA ASN A 28 2.33 10.89 8.52
C ASN A 28 3.42 10.68 7.47
N ILE A 29 3.01 10.42 6.22
CA ILE A 29 3.92 10.17 5.09
C ILE A 29 3.60 11.14 3.96
N GLN A 30 4.61 11.86 3.46
CA GLN A 30 4.42 12.87 2.40
C GLN A 30 5.51 12.80 1.32
N PHE A 31 5.13 13.13 0.08
CA PHE A 31 6.03 13.15 -1.09
C PHE A 31 6.64 11.76 -1.34
N VAL A 32 5.78 10.83 -1.74
CA VAL A 32 6.15 9.44 -1.97
C VAL A 32 6.22 9.17 -3.48
N PHE A 33 7.31 8.55 -3.91
CA PHE A 33 7.45 7.99 -5.24
C PHE A 33 7.63 6.47 -5.13
N ILE A 34 6.77 5.72 -5.83
CA ILE A 34 6.87 4.26 -5.92
C ILE A 34 6.96 3.87 -7.40
N ALA A 35 7.94 3.03 -7.74
CA ALA A 35 8.05 2.39 -9.05
C ALA A 35 8.18 0.88 -8.87
N LEU A 36 7.20 0.15 -9.38
CA LEU A 36 7.16 -1.31 -9.31
C LEU A 36 7.97 -1.94 -10.45
N ASP A 37 8.63 -3.06 -10.17
CA ASP A 37 9.33 -3.84 -11.19
C ASP A 37 8.35 -4.76 -11.92
N VAL A 38 8.53 -4.87 -13.24
CA VAL A 38 7.74 -5.71 -14.15
C VAL A 38 8.39 -7.08 -14.35
N HIS A 39 9.67 -7.19 -13.99
CA HIS A 39 10.50 -8.37 -14.21
C HIS A 39 10.77 -9.15 -12.93
N ASP A 40 10.42 -8.60 -11.77
CA ASP A 40 10.52 -9.29 -10.49
C ASP A 40 9.18 -9.98 -10.16
N ASP A 41 9.23 -11.30 -10.06
CA ASP A 41 8.07 -12.13 -9.80
C ASP A 41 7.61 -12.04 -8.32
N GLU A 42 8.47 -11.50 -7.45
CA GLU A 42 8.16 -11.33 -6.03
C GLU A 42 7.48 -9.99 -5.73
N THR A 43 7.69 -8.94 -6.55
CA THR A 43 7.03 -7.63 -6.36
C THR A 43 5.52 -7.83 -6.17
N ASP A 44 4.92 -7.14 -5.19
CA ASP A 44 3.48 -7.24 -4.95
C ASP A 44 2.81 -5.87 -5.19
N THR A 45 2.42 -5.17 -4.12
CA THR A 45 1.67 -3.93 -4.24
C THR A 45 2.56 -2.71 -4.05
N ALA A 46 2.09 -1.56 -4.55
CA ALA A 46 2.79 -0.31 -4.27
C ALA A 46 2.62 0.08 -2.80
N MET A 47 1.46 -0.22 -2.21
CA MET A 47 1.17 0.10 -0.82
C MET A 47 0.26 -0.97 -0.20
N GLU A 48 0.72 -1.53 0.91
CA GLU A 48 -0.09 -2.39 1.78
C GLU A 48 -0.39 -1.68 3.09
N ILE A 49 -1.67 -1.61 3.45
CA ILE A 49 -2.14 -1.05 4.71
C ILE A 49 -2.97 -2.13 5.41
N SER A 50 -2.38 -2.71 6.45
CA SER A 50 -2.93 -3.85 7.19
C SER A 50 -2.99 -3.55 8.69
N ASN A 51 -3.96 -4.10 9.41
CA ASN A 51 -3.91 -4.10 10.88
C ASN A 51 -3.15 -5.31 11.46
N GLY A 52 -2.50 -6.10 10.60
CA GLY A 52 -1.58 -7.17 10.98
C GLY A 52 -2.18 -8.58 11.01
N ASP A 53 -3.34 -8.77 11.64
CA ASP A 53 -3.94 -10.11 11.84
C ASP A 53 -5.18 -10.32 10.94
N GLU A 54 -5.12 -11.32 10.06
CA GLU A 54 -6.24 -11.70 9.19
C GLU A 54 -7.45 -12.19 9.99
N ALA A 55 -7.22 -12.87 11.12
CA ALA A 55 -8.26 -13.42 11.97
C ALA A 55 -8.90 -12.36 12.88
N ASN A 56 -8.20 -11.25 13.13
CA ASN A 56 -8.69 -10.17 13.97
C ASN A 56 -8.37 -8.79 13.39
N SER A 57 -9.29 -8.24 12.60
CA SER A 57 -9.17 -6.91 12.00
C SER A 57 -9.32 -5.74 12.99
N ASN A 58 -9.67 -6.00 14.26
CA ASN A 58 -9.93 -4.98 15.28
C ASN A 58 -8.81 -4.88 16.33
N LEU A 59 -7.58 -5.21 15.96
CA LEU A 59 -6.42 -5.00 16.83
C LEU A 59 -6.20 -3.50 17.10
N GLU A 60 -5.78 -3.20 18.33
CA GLU A 60 -5.41 -1.86 18.76
C GLU A 60 -3.92 -1.81 19.16
N PRO A 61 -3.18 -0.73 18.84
CA PRO A 61 -3.64 0.42 18.05
C PRO A 61 -3.91 0.05 16.58
N ARG A 62 -4.91 0.69 15.98
CA ARG A 62 -5.28 0.46 14.57
C ARG A 62 -4.33 1.13 13.57
N THR A 63 -3.89 0.42 12.55
CA THR A 63 -3.11 1.00 11.44
C THR A 63 -3.95 2.01 10.67
N THR A 64 -3.68 3.30 10.88
CA THR A 64 -4.44 4.44 10.34
C THR A 64 -3.52 5.61 9.94
N PRO A 65 -2.59 5.41 8.98
CA PRO A 65 -1.70 6.47 8.53
C PRO A 65 -2.41 7.64 7.84
N VAL A 66 -1.72 8.77 7.78
CA VAL A 66 -2.04 9.88 6.88
C VAL A 66 -0.99 9.93 5.77
N ILE A 67 -1.41 9.77 4.52
CA ILE A 67 -0.50 9.67 3.37
C ILE A 67 -0.90 10.70 2.32
N SER A 68 0.05 11.52 1.86
CA SER A 68 -0.22 12.53 0.85
C SER A 68 0.89 12.76 -0.16
N HIS A 69 0.52 13.30 -1.33
CA HIS A 69 1.44 13.59 -2.44
C HIS A 69 2.19 12.34 -2.89
N VAL A 70 1.43 11.38 -3.43
CA VAL A 70 1.94 10.08 -3.86
C VAL A 70 1.94 9.99 -5.38
N THR A 71 3.04 9.51 -5.94
CA THR A 71 3.16 9.12 -7.33
C THR A 71 3.52 7.64 -7.41
N ILE A 72 2.70 6.86 -8.12
CA ILE A 72 2.90 5.42 -8.34
C ILE A 72 3.06 5.15 -9.84
N TYR A 73 4.18 4.56 -10.20
CA TYR A 73 4.42 3.93 -11.49
C TYR A 73 4.24 2.42 -11.32
N GLY A 74 3.11 1.89 -11.82
CA GLY A 74 2.81 0.48 -11.78
C GLY A 74 3.69 -0.35 -12.73
N PRO A 75 3.64 -1.69 -12.61
CA PRO A 75 4.56 -2.58 -13.31
C PRO A 75 4.23 -2.66 -14.80
N SER A 76 2.95 -2.62 -15.19
CA SER A 76 2.55 -2.74 -16.59
C SER A 76 1.10 -2.31 -16.80
N PRO A 77 0.75 -1.63 -17.91
CA PRO A 77 -0.64 -1.29 -18.22
C PRO A 77 -1.47 -2.50 -18.71
N THR A 78 -0.84 -3.59 -19.13
CA THR A 78 -1.50 -4.70 -19.82
C THR A 78 -1.21 -6.08 -19.23
N GLU A 79 -0.17 -6.21 -18.40
CA GLU A 79 0.21 -7.48 -17.79
C GLU A 79 0.06 -7.42 -16.27
N CYS A 80 -1.00 -8.03 -15.74
CA CYS A 80 -0.90 -8.75 -14.47
C CYS A 80 -0.67 -10.19 -14.89
N ARG A 81 0.59 -10.65 -14.93
CA ARG A 81 0.88 -12.03 -15.29
C ARG A 81 0.12 -12.96 -14.33
N ASP A 82 -0.66 -13.88 -14.88
CA ASP A 82 -1.46 -14.82 -14.07
C ASP A 82 -0.53 -15.63 -13.14
N GLY A 83 -0.81 -15.61 -11.84
CA GLY A 83 0.00 -16.27 -10.82
C GLY A 83 1.04 -15.38 -10.13
N HIS A 84 1.27 -14.16 -10.60
CA HIS A 84 2.13 -13.19 -9.92
C HIS A 84 1.36 -12.46 -8.81
N LYS A 85 2.07 -11.99 -7.79
CA LYS A 85 1.46 -11.38 -6.62
C LYS A 85 0.79 -10.03 -6.92
N HIS A 86 1.19 -9.31 -7.98
CA HIS A 86 0.69 -7.96 -8.37
C HIS A 86 -0.84 -7.83 -8.54
N ARG A 87 -1.58 -7.88 -7.44
CA ARG A 87 -3.04 -7.91 -7.50
C ARG A 87 -3.59 -6.50 -7.62
N HIS A 88 -3.02 -5.51 -6.92
CA HIS A 88 -3.50 -4.12 -6.88
C HIS A 88 -2.34 -3.16 -6.59
N LEU A 89 -2.41 -1.89 -7.05
CA LEU A 89 -1.42 -0.89 -6.63
C LEU A 89 -1.55 -0.57 -5.14
N VAL A 90 -2.77 -0.47 -4.63
CA VAL A 90 -3.03 -0.23 -3.20
C VAL A 90 -3.89 -1.35 -2.64
N ASN A 91 -3.40 -2.00 -1.59
CA ASN A 91 -4.08 -3.06 -0.88
C ASN A 91 -4.36 -2.65 0.56
N MET A 92 -5.64 -2.42 0.86
CA MET A 92 -6.09 -2.17 2.23
C MET A 92 -6.81 -3.41 2.74
N LYS A 93 -6.27 -4.03 3.78
CA LYS A 93 -6.77 -5.32 4.29
C LYS A 93 -6.78 -5.40 5.81
N HIS A 94 -7.48 -6.40 6.33
CA HIS A 94 -7.49 -6.77 7.74
C HIS A 94 -7.77 -5.60 8.70
N GLY A 95 -8.71 -4.71 8.35
CA GLY A 95 -9.01 -3.54 9.16
C GLY A 95 -7.96 -2.42 9.09
N GLY A 96 -6.97 -2.48 8.20
CA GLY A 96 -6.18 -1.31 7.84
C GLY A 96 -7.07 -0.19 7.28
N ALA A 97 -6.77 1.06 7.62
CA ALA A 97 -7.46 2.24 7.11
C ALA A 97 -6.48 3.41 7.00
N GLY A 98 -6.95 4.60 6.63
CA GLY A 98 -6.10 5.79 6.60
C GLY A 98 -6.74 6.98 5.89
N TYR A 99 -6.00 8.10 5.88
CA TYR A 99 -6.36 9.31 5.14
C TYR A 99 -5.40 9.48 3.97
N PHE A 100 -5.94 9.57 2.75
CA PHE A 100 -5.16 9.59 1.51
C PHE A 100 -5.50 10.82 0.69
N ALA A 101 -4.50 11.63 0.32
CA ALA A 101 -4.71 12.86 -0.45
C ALA A 101 -3.66 13.04 -1.55
N ASN A 102 -4.07 13.55 -2.72
CA ASN A 102 -3.18 13.83 -3.85
C ASN A 102 -2.40 12.60 -4.33
N PHE A 103 -3.11 11.66 -4.97
CA PHE A 103 -2.53 10.46 -5.57
C PHE A 103 -2.53 10.57 -7.09
N LEU A 104 -1.37 10.30 -7.70
CA LEU A 104 -1.22 10.02 -9.11
C LEU A 104 -0.74 8.58 -9.24
N ALA A 105 -1.50 7.73 -9.93
CA ALA A 105 -1.14 6.35 -10.18
C ALA A 105 -1.41 6.00 -11.64
N ALA A 106 -0.47 5.31 -12.29
CA ALA A 106 -0.56 4.92 -13.68
C ALA A 106 0.12 3.56 -13.91
N PHE A 107 -0.04 3.00 -15.11
CA PHE A 107 0.63 1.77 -15.56
C PHE A 107 0.29 0.52 -14.72
N SER A 108 -0.99 0.34 -14.39
CA SER A 108 -1.51 -0.91 -13.82
C SER A 108 -2.94 -1.15 -14.30
N PRO A 109 -3.34 -2.40 -14.62
CA PRO A 109 -4.72 -2.73 -14.94
C PRO A 109 -5.62 -2.75 -13.70
N LYS A 110 -5.06 -2.82 -12.49
CA LYS A 110 -5.79 -2.90 -11.22
C LYS A 110 -5.28 -1.84 -10.24
N PHE A 111 -6.15 -0.88 -9.92
CA PHE A 111 -5.79 0.22 -9.03
C PHE A 111 -5.82 -0.18 -7.55
N MET A 112 -6.96 -0.61 -7.01
CA MET A 112 -7.12 -0.75 -5.56
C MET A 112 -7.98 -1.96 -5.16
N ASN A 113 -7.65 -2.56 -4.01
CA ASN A 113 -8.47 -3.51 -3.26
C ASN A 113 -8.84 -2.95 -1.89
N THR A 114 -10.05 -3.25 -1.43
CA THR A 114 -10.59 -2.80 -0.14
C THR A 114 -11.26 -3.92 0.65
N GLU A 115 -10.89 -5.17 0.40
CA GLU A 115 -11.41 -6.30 1.17
C GLU A 115 -11.08 -6.16 2.66
N GLY A 116 -12.11 -6.29 3.51
CA GLY A 116 -11.92 -6.19 4.96
C GLY A 116 -11.63 -4.78 5.49
N VAL A 117 -11.85 -3.73 4.69
CA VAL A 117 -11.81 -2.34 5.19
C VAL A 117 -13.04 -2.07 6.06
N THR A 118 -12.83 -1.84 7.35
CA THR A 118 -13.88 -1.40 8.28
C THR A 118 -13.86 0.13 8.41
N PRO A 119 -15.01 0.83 8.39
CA PRO A 119 -15.03 2.27 8.63
C PRO A 119 -14.39 2.62 9.98
N PRO A 120 -13.72 3.76 10.13
CA PRO A 120 -13.39 4.26 11.47
C PRO A 120 -14.69 4.49 12.25
N MET A 121 -14.73 4.02 13.50
CA MET A 121 -15.82 4.34 14.44
C MET A 121 -15.69 5.75 14.98
#